data_AF-S6SZ68-F1
#
_entry.id   AF-S6SZ68-F1
#
_cell.length_a   1.000
_cell.length_b   1.000
_cell.length_c   1.000
_cell.angle_alpha   90.00
_cell.angle_beta   90.00
_cell.angle_gamma   90.00
#
_symmetry.space_group_name_H-M   'P 1'
#
loop_
_entity.id
_entity.type
_entity.pdbx_description
1 polymer ?
#
loop_
_entity_poly.entity_id
_entity_poly.type
_entity_poly.pdbx_seq_one_letter_code
_entity_poly.pdbx_strand_id
1 'polypeptide(L)' 'MKLSDFLAELGRYRRGRLNCDANVANLLISGSYPLADSERILDMLQLALPVRVQRFTRYWVNVQARV' A
#
# COMPACT_ATOMS: atom_id res chain seq x y z
N MET A 1 -4.49 5.91 -10.77
CA MET A 1 -3.45 6.65 -10.00
C MET A 1 -2.24 5.76 -9.84
N LYS A 2 -1.05 6.30 -9.59
CA LYS A 2 0.12 5.46 -9.27
C LYS A 2 0.01 4.91 -7.85
N LEU A 3 0.59 3.73 -7.61
CA LEU A 3 0.64 3.11 -6.29
C LEU A 3 1.32 4.02 -5.27
N SER A 4 2.41 4.71 -5.66
CA SER A 4 3.10 5.67 -4.80
C SER A 4 2.18 6.79 -4.30
N ASP A 5 1.42 7.40 -5.20
CA ASP A 5 0.46 8.46 -4.85
C ASP A 5 -0.63 7.92 -3.91
N PHE A 6 -1.18 6.74 -4.22
CA PHE A 6 -2.18 6.09 -3.39
C PHE A 6 -1.67 5.81 -1.97
N LEU A 7 -0.46 5.28 -1.84
CA LEU A 7 0.15 4.97 -0.55
C LEU A 7 0.47 6.24 0.25
N ALA A 8 0.85 7.33 -0.44
CA ALA A 8 1.04 8.63 0.18
C ALA A 8 -0.28 9.20 0.72
N GLU A 9 -1.38 9.08 -0.02
CA GLU A 9 -2.72 9.46 0.44
C GLU A 9 -3.19 8.60 1.61
N LEU A 10 -3.05 7.28 1.51
CA LEU A 10 -3.41 6.34 2.57
C LEU A 10 -2.63 6.61 3.87
N GLY A 11 -1.36 7.00 3.74
CA GLY A 11 -0.52 7.42 4.86
C GLY A 11 -1.05 8.64 5.64
N ARG A 12 -1.91 9.47 5.03
CA ARG A 12 -2.55 10.61 5.72
C ARG A 12 -3.69 10.17 6.65
N TYR A 13 -4.36 9.08 6.31
CA TYR A 13 -5.49 8.54 7.08
C TYR A 13 -5.05 7.49 8.11
N ARG A 14 -3.87 6.89 7.94
CA ARG A 14 -3.32 5.88 8.84
C ARG A 14 -2.30 6.49 9.80
N ARG A 15 -2.33 6.07 11.07
CA ARG A 15 -1.23 6.34 12.00
C ARG A 15 -0.05 5.41 11.69
N GLY A 16 1.13 5.98 11.48
CA GLY A 16 2.38 5.24 11.23
C GLY A 16 3.02 5.56 9.89
N ARG A 17 4.11 4.86 9.57
CA ARG A 17 4.89 5.02 8.35
C ARG A 17 4.54 3.93 7.35
N LEU A 18 4.19 4.36 6.15
CA LEU A 18 4.02 3.51 4.99
C LEU A 18 5.16 3.81 4.01
N ASN A 19 5.89 2.78 3.59
CA ASN A 19 6.93 2.91 2.60
C ASN A 19 6.53 2.21 1.31
N CYS A 20 6.92 2.79 0.17
CA CYS A 20 6.69 2.23 -1.16
C CYS A 20 8.04 2.00 -1.82
N ASP A 21 8.28 0.77 -2.30
CA ASP A 21 9.46 0.44 -3.08
C ASP A 21 9.36 1.06 -4.49
N ALA A 22 10.48 1.59 -4.98
CA ALA A 22 10.56 2.23 -6.29
C ALA A 22 10.16 1.29 -7.44
N ASN A 23 10.37 -0.03 -7.29
CA ASN A 23 10.02 -1.02 -8.30
C ASN A 23 8.50 -1.13 -8.52
N VAL A 24 7.69 -0.83 -7.51
CA VAL A 24 6.22 -0.90 -7.58
C VAL A 24 5.56 0.48 -7.60
N ALA A 25 6.32 1.55 -7.37
CA ALA A 25 5.83 2.92 -7.27
C ALA A 25 5.02 3.40 -8.50
N ASN A 26 5.34 2.88 -9.69
CA ASN A 26 4.67 3.22 -10.95
C ASN A 26 3.52 2.27 -11.33
N LEU A 27 3.22 1.25 -10.52
CA LEU A 27 2.07 0.39 -10.78
C LEU A 27 0.79 1.22 -10.75
N LEU A 28 -0.10 0.97 -11.71
CA LEU A 28 -1.38 1.65 -11.79
C LEU A 28 -2.39 0.94 -10.90
N ILE A 29 -3.00 1.72 -10.01
CA ILE A 29 -4.15 1.32 -9.22
C ILE A 29 -5.42 1.78 -9.92
N SER A 30 -6.37 0.85 -10.01
CA SER A 30 -7.76 1.07 -10.40
C SER A 30 -8.69 0.41 -9.39
N GLY A 31 -9.72 1.15 -8.96
CA GLY A 31 -10.72 0.65 -8.02
C GLY A 31 -11.07 1.66 -6.92
N SER A 32 -12.12 1.34 -6.17
CA SER A 32 -12.51 2.06 -4.96
C SER A 32 -12.03 1.29 -3.72
N TYR A 33 -11.27 1.95 -2.86
CA TYR A 33 -10.72 1.36 -1.64
C TYR A 33 -11.34 2.04 -0.42
N PRO A 34 -12.11 1.30 0.41
CA PRO A 34 -12.78 1.90 1.56
C PRO A 34 -11.78 2.29 2.65
N LEU A 35 -11.71 3.58 3.00
CA LEU A 35 -10.77 4.12 4.01
C LEU A 35 -11.07 3.69 5.45
N ALA A 36 -12.18 3.00 5.70
CA ALA A 36 -12.59 2.57 7.03
C ALA A 36 -11.59 1.59 7.67
N ASP A 37 -10.87 0.80 6.87
CA ASP A 37 -9.88 -0.17 7.36
C ASP A 37 -8.64 -0.20 6.46
N SER A 38 -7.56 0.43 6.94
CA SER A 38 -6.29 0.52 6.21
C SER A 38 -5.61 -0.83 6.04
N GLU A 39 -5.76 -1.77 6.98
CA GLU A 39 -5.12 -3.09 6.87
C GLU A 39 -5.79 -3.92 5.78
N ARG A 40 -7.13 -3.85 5.72
CA ARG A 40 -7.88 -4.51 4.66
C ARG A 40 -7.51 -4.00 3.28
N ILE A 41 -7.26 -2.69 3.15
CA ILE A 41 -6.76 -2.09 1.89
C ILE A 41 -5.40 -2.68 1.51
N LEU A 42 -4.46 -2.77 2.46
CA LEU A 42 -3.13 -3.35 2.21
C LEU A 42 -3.19 -4.81 1.79
N ASP A 43 -4.11 -5.59 2.37
CA ASP A 43 -4.32 -6.98 1.97
C ASP A 43 -4.95 -7.07 0.57
N MET A 44 -5.89 -6.20 0.24
CA MET A 44 -6.46 -6.12 -1.11
C MET A 44 -5.42 -5.73 -2.16
N LEU A 45 -4.47 -4.85 -1.84
CA LEU A 45 -3.37 -4.51 -2.75
C LEU A 45 -2.53 -5.73 -3.13
N GLN A 46 -2.26 -6.63 -2.18
CA GLN A 46 -1.51 -7.87 -2.45
C GLN A 46 -2.27 -8.87 -3.32
N LEU A 47 -3.61 -8.79 -3.34
CA LEU A 47 -4.47 -9.63 -4.19
C LEU A 47 -4.61 -9.04 -5.60
N ALA A 48 -4.71 -7.73 -5.71
CA ALA A 48 -4.95 -7.04 -6.97
C ALA A 48 -3.67 -6.79 -7.78
N LEU A 49 -2.52 -6.68 -7.13
CA LEU A 49 -1.24 -6.32 -7.74
C LEU A 49 -0.14 -7.32 -7.36
N PRO A 50 0.93 -7.44 -8.16
CA PRO A 50 2.10 -8.27 -7.85
C PRO A 50 2.98 -7.59 -6.78
N VAL A 51 2.39 -7.27 -5.64
CA VAL A 51 3.05 -6.60 -4.51
C VAL A 51 2.97 -7.46 -3.25
N ARG A 52 3.93 -7.25 -2.36
CA ARG A 52 4.01 -7.86 -1.04
C ARG A 52 4.08 -6.77 0.01
N VAL A 53 3.24 -6.90 1.04
CA VAL A 53 3.23 -5.98 2.18
C VAL A 53 4.05 -6.60 3.31
N GLN A 54 5.22 -6.03 3.58
CA GLN A 54 6.04 -6.35 4.75
C GLN A 54 5.65 -5.46 5.92
N ARG A 55 5.31 -6.08 7.04
CA ARG A 55 4.96 -5.41 8.29
C ARG A 55 6.10 -5.62 9.28
N PHE A 56 6.84 -4.57 9.59
CA PHE A 56 7.89 -4.64 10.62
C PHE A 56 7.28 -4.45 12.01
N THR A 57 6.32 -3.52 12.12
CA THR A 57 5.54 -3.28 13.35
C THR A 57 4.13 -2.84 12.96
N ARG A 58 3.23 -2.67 13.95
CA ARG A 58 1.88 -2.10 13.72
C ARG A 58 1.94 -0.74 13.01
N TYR A 59 2.97 0.06 13.26
CA TYR A 59 3.09 1.41 12.70
C TYR A 59 4.11 1.49 11.56
N TRP A 60 4.72 0.39 11.13
CA TRP A 60 5.71 0.40 10.06
C TRP A 60 5.43 -0.69 9.04
N VAL A 61 5.00 -0.24 7.86
CA VAL A 61 4.64 -1.10 6.73
C VAL A 61 5.48 -0.70 5.51
N ASN A 62 5.97 -1.69 4.78
CA ASN A 62 6.70 -1.52 3.53
C ASN A 62 6.05 -2.33 2.41
N VAL A 63 5.71 -1.68 1.31
CA VAL A 63 5.10 -2.29 0.13
C VAL A 63 6.17 -2.46 -0.94
N GLN A 64 6.46 -3.70 -1.32
CA GLN A 64 7.48 -4.03 -2.31
C GLN A 64 6.97 -4.97 -3.40
N ALA A 65 7.75 -5.21 -4.43
CA ALA A 65 7.40 -6.18 -5.47
C ALA A 65 7.34 -7.59 -4.89
N ARG A 66 6.35 -8.37 -5.32
CA ARG A 66 6.32 -9.82 -5.07
C ARG A 66 7.16 -10.49 -6.15
N VAL A 67 8.37 -10.93 -5.79
CA VAL A 67 9.24 -11.77 -6.62
C VAL A 67 8.78 -13.22 -6.53
#